data_AF-A0A165F4R0-F1
#
_entry.id   AF-A0A165F4R0-F1
#
_cell.length_a   1.000
_cell.length_b   1.000
_cell.length_c   1.000
_cell.angle_alpha   90.00
_cell.angle_beta   90.00
_cell.angle_gamma   90.00
#
_symmetry.space_group_name_H-M   'P 1'
#
loop_
_entity.id
_entity.type
_entity.pdbx_description
1 polymer ?
#
loop_
_entity_poly.entity_id
_entity_poly.type
_entity_poly.pdbx_seq_one_letter_code
_entity_poly.pdbx_strand_id
1 'polypeptide(L)'
;MLKDLVWREDVHGREVLIDAEADEAVSLWLVGNISGRSFWLQPCSNWSHRLGGGGDKNSKDFENHTASAYLAAPRDDRLCAIFQQALTGARAIVQQSKDKTNIPVNSNGSLTDAGDRLKIRHKMFETVDPKDGTQFRKKWNITNWPCRTNEAQAARARLERAKSHRPRPLPAYDTSERLIQPPNYEHALKGALVKAVIVISRWKIDNVYSFNADIVELDVVEEPLSLIASPMKRSLEDGPSHSPKKKRA
;
A
#
# COMPACT_ATOMS: atom_id res chain seq x y z
N MET A 1 8.21 -19.22 -18.56
CA MET A 1 7.88 -20.16 -17.45
C MET A 1 8.99 -19.96 -16.43
N LEU A 2 8.70 -19.42 -15.24
CA LEU A 2 9.71 -19.16 -14.22
C LEU A 2 10.25 -20.50 -13.72
N LYS A 3 11.45 -20.87 -14.13
CA LYS A 3 12.15 -22.06 -13.62
C LYS A 3 13.15 -21.57 -12.57
N ASP A 4 13.43 -22.41 -11.58
CA ASP A 4 14.49 -22.20 -10.59
C ASP A 4 14.35 -20.97 -9.67
N LEU A 5 13.11 -20.69 -9.23
CA LEU A 5 12.87 -19.69 -8.20
C LEU A 5 13.28 -20.19 -6.81
N VAL A 6 14.03 -19.36 -6.09
CA VAL A 6 14.46 -19.64 -4.71
C VAL A 6 14.18 -18.46 -3.79
N TRP A 7 13.99 -18.74 -2.50
CA TRP A 7 13.84 -17.72 -1.47
C TRP A 7 15.22 -17.37 -0.90
N ARG A 8 15.54 -16.07 -0.82
CA ARG A 8 16.78 -15.59 -0.21
C ARG A 8 16.51 -14.46 0.76
N GLU A 9 17.16 -14.51 1.92
CA GLU A 9 17.06 -13.46 2.93
C GLU A 9 17.73 -12.16 2.46
N ASP A 10 17.04 -11.04 2.61
CA ASP A 10 17.55 -9.69 2.36
C ASP A 10 18.23 -9.11 3.61
N VAL A 11 18.83 -7.93 3.47
CA VAL A 11 19.51 -7.22 4.57
C VAL A 11 18.59 -6.84 5.75
N HIS A 12 17.28 -7.03 5.61
CA HIS A 12 16.27 -6.74 6.62
C HIS A 12 15.64 -8.02 7.21
N GLY A 13 16.20 -9.20 6.94
CA GLY A 13 15.69 -10.48 7.42
C GLY A 13 14.40 -10.93 6.73
N ARG A 14 14.06 -10.35 5.58
CA ARG A 14 12.90 -10.76 4.77
C ARG A 14 13.37 -11.67 3.67
N GLU A 15 12.62 -12.73 3.39
CA GLU A 15 12.93 -13.58 2.25
C GLU A 15 12.29 -13.01 0.99
N VAL A 16 13.10 -12.73 -0.02
CA VAL A 16 12.66 -12.27 -1.33
C VAL A 16 12.76 -13.42 -2.32
N LEU A 17 11.78 -13.52 -3.21
CA LEU A 17 11.81 -14.50 -4.29
C LEU A 17 12.79 -14.02 -5.37
N ILE A 18 13.82 -14.82 -5.63
CA ILE A 18 14.85 -14.52 -6.62
C ILE A 18 14.87 -15.57 -7.73
N ASP A 19 15.32 -15.15 -8.90
CA ASP A 19 15.72 -16.04 -9.98
C ASP A 19 17.12 -16.58 -9.66
N ALA A 20 17.27 -17.89 -9.49
CA ALA A 20 18.54 -18.47 -9.08
C ALA A 20 19.65 -18.32 -10.13
N GLU A 21 19.30 -18.17 -11.42
CA GLU A 21 20.28 -17.98 -12.49
C GLU A 21 20.76 -16.53 -12.55
N ALA A 22 19.82 -15.57 -12.42
CA ALA A 22 20.13 -14.14 -12.51
C ALA A 22 20.65 -13.54 -11.21
N ASP A 23 20.42 -14.21 -10.07
CA ASP A 23 20.72 -13.71 -8.72
C ASP A 23 19.96 -12.42 -8.35
N GLU A 24 18.82 -12.19 -9.00
CA GLU A 24 18.03 -10.96 -8.86
C GLU A 24 16.61 -11.23 -8.35
N ALA A 25 16.03 -10.24 -7.66
CA ALA A 25 14.64 -10.31 -7.22
C ALA A 25 13.69 -10.41 -8.43
N VAL A 26 12.82 -11.41 -8.40
CA VAL A 26 11.83 -11.62 -9.47
C VAL A 26 10.81 -10.50 -9.42
N SER A 27 10.80 -9.70 -10.47
CA SER A 27 9.76 -8.70 -10.69
C SER A 27 8.62 -9.31 -11.51
N LEU A 28 7.41 -9.25 -10.97
CA LEU A 28 6.20 -9.66 -11.65
C LEU A 28 5.43 -8.40 -12.02
N TRP A 29 4.81 -8.41 -13.20
CA TRP A 29 3.90 -7.34 -13.59
C TRP A 29 2.49 -7.88 -13.83
N LEU A 30 1.49 -7.06 -13.54
CA LEU A 30 0.09 -7.35 -13.77
C LEU A 30 -0.70 -6.07 -14.00
N VAL A 31 -1.89 -6.18 -14.61
CA VAL A 31 -2.82 -5.07 -14.78
C VAL A 31 -4.05 -5.31 -13.94
N GLY A 32 -4.46 -4.33 -13.12
CA GLY A 32 -5.57 -4.48 -12.20
C GLY A 32 -6.21 -3.15 -11.80
N ASN A 33 -7.47 -3.20 -11.40
CA ASN A 33 -8.20 -2.05 -10.85
C ASN A 33 -7.84 -1.85 -9.39
N ILE A 34 -7.39 -0.66 -9.02
CA ILE A 34 -7.22 -0.30 -7.61
C ILE A 34 -8.60 -0.13 -6.96
N SER A 35 -8.88 -0.92 -5.93
CA SER A 35 -10.14 -0.84 -5.18
C SER A 35 -10.32 0.52 -4.49
N GLY A 36 -11.47 1.17 -4.70
CA GLY A 36 -11.80 2.43 -4.03
C GLY A 36 -12.13 2.30 -2.53
N ARG A 37 -12.56 1.11 -2.06
CA ARG A 37 -13.00 0.87 -0.66
C ARG A 37 -11.88 0.43 0.28
N SER A 38 -10.74 0.00 -0.25
CA SER A 38 -9.61 -0.53 0.54
C SER A 38 -8.31 0.09 0.05
N PHE A 39 -8.29 1.42 0.03
CA PHE A 39 -7.22 2.23 -0.51
C PHE A 39 -6.48 2.97 0.61
N TRP A 40 -5.19 2.66 0.75
CA TRP A 40 -4.27 3.28 1.69
C TRP A 40 -2.94 3.64 1.01
N LEU A 41 -2.90 3.79 -0.32
CA LEU A 41 -1.74 4.33 -1.04
C LEU A 41 -1.72 5.86 -0.91
N GLN A 42 -1.57 6.33 0.32
CA GLN A 42 -1.48 7.74 0.66
C GLN A 42 -0.16 8.00 1.37
N PRO A 43 0.40 9.21 1.34
CA PRO A 43 1.68 9.54 1.97
C PRO A 43 1.82 9.13 3.45
N CYS A 44 0.73 9.20 4.20
CA CYS A 44 0.66 8.75 5.59
C CYS A 44 -0.23 7.52 5.78
N SER A 45 -0.80 6.96 4.70
CA SER A 45 -1.68 5.80 4.71
C SER A 45 -2.79 5.85 5.78
N ASN A 46 -3.29 7.07 6.07
CA ASN A 46 -4.20 7.37 7.18
C ASN A 46 -3.76 6.81 8.54
N TRP A 47 -2.46 6.80 8.80
CA TRP A 47 -1.91 6.40 10.08
C TRP A 47 -2.48 7.26 11.20
N SER A 48 -2.84 6.59 12.29
CA SER A 48 -3.33 7.17 13.53
C SER A 48 -2.87 6.29 14.68
N HIS A 49 -2.67 6.89 15.86
CA HIS A 49 -2.44 6.17 17.11
C HIS A 49 -3.63 5.29 17.50
N ARG A 50 -4.84 5.50 16.98
CA ARG A 50 -5.98 4.60 17.26
C ARG A 50 -5.98 3.37 16.37
N LEU A 51 -5.63 3.53 15.10
CA LEU A 51 -5.40 2.39 14.19
C LEU A 51 -4.06 1.70 14.47
N GLY A 52 -3.17 2.39 15.19
CA GLY A 52 -1.82 1.95 15.53
C GLY A 52 -1.42 2.32 16.95
N GLY A 53 -2.22 1.97 17.98
CA GLY A 53 -1.82 2.22 19.37
C GLY A 53 -2.93 2.48 20.38
N GLY A 54 -4.09 1.83 20.23
CA GLY A 54 -5.05 1.70 21.32
C GLY A 54 -4.69 0.52 22.23
N GLY A 55 -3.59 0.61 22.99
CA GLY A 55 -3.23 -0.36 24.04
C GLY A 55 -2.76 -1.76 23.60
N ASP A 56 -3.01 -2.17 22.35
CA ASP A 56 -2.52 -3.44 21.83
C ASP A 56 -1.04 -3.37 21.44
N LYS A 57 -0.24 -4.29 21.98
CA LYS A 57 1.21 -4.48 21.74
C LYS A 57 1.61 -4.68 20.25
N ASN A 58 0.65 -4.67 19.33
CA ASN A 58 0.81 -5.02 17.92
C ASN A 58 0.68 -3.82 16.98
N SER A 59 0.54 -2.60 17.50
CA SER A 59 0.52 -1.42 16.64
C SER A 59 1.88 -1.12 16.04
N LYS A 60 1.92 -0.91 14.72
CA LYS A 60 3.14 -0.50 14.03
C LYS A 60 3.38 1.00 14.23
N ASP A 61 4.63 1.33 14.59
CA ASP A 61 5.11 2.70 14.57
C ASP A 61 4.98 3.32 13.18
N PHE A 62 4.94 4.64 13.13
CA PHE A 62 4.68 5.41 11.91
C PHE A 62 5.69 5.10 10.79
N GLU A 63 6.97 4.95 11.13
CA GLU A 63 8.06 4.57 10.23
C GLU A 63 7.93 3.16 9.65
N ASN A 64 7.26 2.27 10.38
CA ASN A 64 7.04 0.87 10.01
C ASN A 64 5.71 0.66 9.29
N HIS A 65 4.92 1.73 9.16
CA HIS A 65 3.63 1.68 8.47
C HIS A 65 3.82 1.58 6.96
N THR A 66 3.00 0.76 6.33
CA THR A 66 3.04 0.54 4.87
C THR A 66 1.78 1.08 4.23
N ALA A 67 1.95 1.80 3.13
CA ALA A 67 0.87 2.08 2.21
C ALA A 67 0.41 0.79 1.54
N SER A 68 -0.89 0.62 1.31
CA SER A 68 -1.41 -0.58 0.65
C SER A 68 -2.69 -0.32 -0.12
N ALA A 69 -2.96 -1.19 -1.09
CA ALA A 69 -4.23 -1.24 -1.79
C ALA A 69 -4.52 -2.69 -2.23
N TYR A 70 -5.73 -2.92 -2.71
CA TYR A 70 -6.11 -4.16 -3.37
C TYR A 70 -6.30 -3.92 -4.85
N LEU A 71 -5.70 -4.78 -5.67
CA LEU A 71 -5.97 -4.89 -7.09
C LEU A 71 -7.07 -5.91 -7.31
N ALA A 72 -8.08 -5.54 -8.08
CA ALA A 72 -9.15 -6.42 -8.56
C ALA A 72 -9.04 -6.62 -10.07
N ALA A 73 -9.70 -7.66 -10.57
CA ALA A 73 -9.73 -7.95 -12.00
C ALA A 73 -10.22 -6.73 -12.82
N PRO A 74 -9.54 -6.41 -13.94
CA PRO A 74 -10.04 -5.47 -14.94
C PRO A 74 -11.40 -5.90 -15.51
N ARG A 75 -12.16 -4.94 -16.05
CA ARG A 75 -13.43 -5.23 -16.76
C ARG A 75 -13.19 -5.76 -18.18
N ASP A 76 -12.09 -5.36 -18.80
CA ASP A 76 -11.68 -5.89 -20.10
C ASP A 76 -11.28 -7.37 -19.98
N ASP A 77 -11.83 -8.21 -20.86
CA ASP A 77 -11.65 -9.66 -20.79
C ASP A 77 -10.19 -10.10 -20.96
N ARG A 78 -9.42 -9.42 -21.82
CA ARG A 78 -8.01 -9.77 -22.07
C ARG A 78 -7.16 -9.39 -20.86
N LEU A 79 -7.36 -8.20 -20.31
CA LEU A 79 -6.67 -7.76 -19.10
C LEU A 79 -7.10 -8.60 -17.88
N CYS A 80 -8.36 -9.02 -17.81
CA CYS A 80 -8.85 -9.96 -16.80
C CYS A 80 -8.11 -11.30 -16.88
N ALA A 81 -7.95 -11.87 -18.07
CA ALA A 81 -7.19 -13.12 -18.25
C ALA A 81 -5.72 -12.99 -17.76
N ILE A 82 -5.05 -11.88 -18.09
CA ILE A 82 -3.68 -11.59 -17.62
C ILE A 82 -3.66 -11.48 -16.08
N PHE A 83 -4.63 -10.77 -15.50
CA PHE A 83 -4.74 -10.64 -14.04
C PHE A 83 -4.95 -12.00 -13.35
N GLN A 84 -5.83 -12.85 -13.90
CA GLN A 84 -6.07 -14.20 -13.38
C GLN A 84 -4.84 -15.10 -13.48
N GLN A 85 -4.05 -14.96 -14.54
CA GLN A 85 -2.77 -15.65 -14.66
C GLN A 85 -1.79 -15.21 -13.56
N ALA A 86 -1.71 -13.90 -13.28
CA ALA A 86 -0.88 -13.37 -12.20
C ALA A 86 -1.33 -13.87 -10.81
N LEU A 87 -2.65 -13.89 -10.55
CA LEU A 87 -3.20 -14.46 -9.31
C LEU A 87 -2.88 -15.94 -9.16
N THR A 88 -3.00 -16.71 -10.23
CA THR A 88 -2.65 -18.14 -10.25
C THR A 88 -1.17 -18.33 -9.92
N GLY A 89 -0.29 -17.51 -10.50
CA GLY A 89 1.14 -17.50 -10.17
C GLY A 89 1.41 -17.16 -8.70
N ALA A 90 0.77 -16.10 -8.18
CA ALA A 90 0.92 -15.71 -6.77
C ALA A 90 0.47 -16.83 -5.81
N ARG A 91 -0.66 -17.50 -6.11
CA ARG A 91 -1.14 -18.67 -5.33
C ARG A 91 -0.17 -19.83 -5.42
N ALA A 92 0.37 -20.13 -6.60
CA ALA A 92 1.35 -21.20 -6.79
C ALA A 92 2.63 -20.95 -5.98
N ILE A 93 3.11 -19.70 -5.91
CA ILE A 93 4.26 -19.31 -5.08
C ILE A 93 3.99 -19.57 -3.59
N VAL A 94 2.81 -19.16 -3.10
CA VAL A 94 2.40 -19.42 -1.71
C VAL A 94 2.27 -20.92 -1.44
N GLN A 95 1.68 -21.67 -2.35
CA GLN A 95 1.50 -23.12 -2.21
C GLN A 95 2.84 -23.86 -2.22
N GLN A 96 3.73 -23.55 -3.16
CA GLN A 96 5.07 -24.13 -3.23
C GLN A 96 5.86 -23.88 -1.92
N SER A 97 5.71 -22.70 -1.33
CA SER A 97 6.31 -22.41 -0.02
C SER A 97 5.75 -23.30 1.09
N LYS A 98 4.43 -23.55 1.12
CA LYS A 98 3.81 -24.46 2.09
C LYS A 98 4.34 -25.88 1.92
N ASP A 99 4.35 -26.37 0.68
CA ASP A 99 4.76 -27.75 0.36
C ASP A 99 6.22 -28.01 0.73
N LYS A 100 7.12 -27.04 0.49
CA LYS A 100 8.55 -27.18 0.80
C LYS A 100 8.89 -27.08 2.29
N THR A 101 8.13 -26.31 3.07
CA THR A 101 8.53 -25.94 4.44
C THR A 101 7.64 -26.56 5.52
N ASN A 102 6.44 -27.03 5.17
CA ASN A 102 5.40 -27.44 6.10
C ASN A 102 5.04 -26.37 7.17
N ILE A 103 5.31 -25.09 6.86
CA ILE A 103 5.00 -23.96 7.74
C ILE A 103 3.66 -23.35 7.30
N PRO A 104 2.71 -23.11 8.24
CA PRO A 104 1.43 -22.51 7.92
C PRO A 104 1.57 -21.08 7.40
N VAL A 105 0.56 -20.62 6.65
CA VAL A 105 0.48 -19.25 6.14
C VAL A 105 -0.60 -18.49 6.90
N ASN A 106 -0.25 -17.30 7.36
CA ASN A 106 -1.18 -16.42 8.06
C ASN A 106 -2.30 -16.01 7.11
N SER A 107 -3.56 -16.18 7.52
CA SER A 107 -4.73 -15.75 6.75
C SER A 107 -4.69 -14.24 6.46
N ASN A 108 -4.20 -13.43 7.41
CA ASN A 108 -4.03 -11.98 7.25
C ASN A 108 -2.76 -11.60 6.45
N GLY A 109 -1.88 -12.56 6.23
CA GLY A 109 -0.63 -12.44 5.46
C GLY A 109 -0.69 -13.14 4.10
N SER A 110 -1.88 -13.46 3.60
CA SER A 110 -2.05 -13.96 2.23
C SER A 110 -1.85 -12.84 1.21
N LEU A 111 -1.23 -13.16 0.07
CA LEU A 111 -1.15 -12.24 -1.08
C LEU A 111 -2.54 -11.92 -1.63
N THR A 112 -3.48 -12.86 -1.51
CA THR A 112 -4.83 -12.78 -2.07
C THR A 112 -5.89 -12.86 -0.98
N ASP A 113 -6.99 -12.13 -1.13
CA ASP A 113 -8.15 -12.26 -0.25
C ASP A 113 -9.24 -13.18 -0.83
N ALA A 114 -10.33 -13.35 -0.08
CA ALA A 114 -11.46 -14.19 -0.49
C ALA A 114 -12.24 -13.66 -1.71
N GLY A 115 -11.99 -12.42 -2.13
CA GLY A 115 -12.59 -11.81 -3.32
C GLY A 115 -11.68 -11.85 -4.54
N ASP A 116 -10.65 -12.70 -4.51
CA ASP A 116 -9.65 -12.83 -5.57
C ASP A 116 -8.96 -11.51 -5.91
N ARG A 117 -8.70 -10.70 -4.87
CA ARG A 117 -7.95 -9.45 -5.01
C ARG A 117 -6.53 -9.64 -4.51
N LEU A 118 -5.58 -9.06 -5.23
CA LEU A 118 -4.17 -9.06 -4.83
C LEU A 118 -3.88 -7.84 -3.95
N LYS A 119 -3.38 -8.07 -2.73
CA LYS A 119 -2.94 -6.98 -1.85
C LYS A 119 -1.52 -6.55 -2.25
N ILE A 120 -1.39 -5.29 -2.66
CA ILE A 120 -0.10 -4.65 -2.95
C ILE A 120 0.24 -3.64 -1.87
N ARG A 121 1.53 -3.44 -1.59
CA ARG A 121 1.98 -2.51 -0.55
C ARG A 121 3.27 -1.79 -0.91
N HIS A 122 3.52 -0.67 -0.24
CA HIS A 122 4.75 0.10 -0.36
C HIS A 122 5.23 0.58 1.01
N LYS A 123 6.54 0.50 1.24
CA LYS A 123 7.16 1.02 2.46
C LYS A 123 7.41 2.53 2.29
N MET A 124 6.78 3.34 3.13
CA MET A 124 6.79 4.80 2.98
C MET A 124 8.04 5.48 3.52
N PHE A 125 8.77 4.79 4.40
CA PHE A 125 9.97 5.29 5.03
C PHE A 125 11.08 4.25 4.98
N GLU A 126 12.31 4.71 4.92
CA GLU A 126 13.50 3.87 5.05
C GLU A 126 14.45 4.50 6.05
N THR A 127 15.18 3.63 6.76
CA THR A 127 16.17 4.05 7.74
C THR A 127 17.33 4.71 7.00
N VAL A 128 17.84 5.81 7.56
CA VAL A 128 19.02 6.49 7.05
C VAL A 128 20.23 5.93 7.79
N ASP A 129 21.20 5.37 7.07
CA ASP A 129 22.50 5.07 7.66
C ASP A 129 23.22 6.42 7.91
N PRO A 130 23.67 6.72 9.14
CA PRO A 130 24.47 7.91 9.41
C PRO A 130 25.73 8.03 8.54
N LYS A 131 26.24 6.90 8.02
CA LYS A 131 27.40 6.82 7.13
C LYS A 131 27.06 7.13 5.68
N ASP A 132 25.79 7.01 5.30
CA ASP A 132 25.31 7.47 4.00
C ASP A 132 25.30 9.00 4.02
N GLY A 133 26.47 9.62 3.84
CA GLY A 133 26.68 11.08 3.70
C GLY A 133 25.98 11.69 2.48
N THR A 134 25.03 10.97 1.90
CA THR A 134 24.15 11.40 0.84
C THR A 134 23.15 12.42 1.40
N GLN A 135 23.46 13.70 1.20
CA GLN A 135 22.43 14.74 1.25
C GLN A 135 21.41 14.45 0.16
N PHE A 136 20.37 13.69 0.48
CA PHE A 136 19.29 13.41 -0.45
C PHE A 136 18.52 14.69 -0.73
N ARG A 137 18.92 15.40 -1.80
CA ARG A 137 18.19 16.50 -2.43
C ARG A 137 17.01 15.97 -3.25
N LYS A 138 16.18 15.12 -2.66
CA LYS A 138 14.87 14.81 -3.26
C LYS A 138 13.90 15.93 -2.87
N LYS A 139 13.01 16.29 -3.79
CA LYS A 139 11.90 17.25 -3.58
C LYS A 139 11.12 16.95 -2.29
N TRP A 140 11.09 15.68 -1.87
CA TRP A 140 10.43 15.19 -0.68
C TRP A 140 11.46 14.74 0.37
N ASN A 141 11.37 15.31 1.56
CA ASN A 141 12.12 14.99 2.76
C ASN A 141 11.16 14.85 3.95
N ILE A 142 11.67 14.46 5.12
CA ILE A 142 10.80 14.23 6.28
C ILE A 142 10.08 15.50 6.76
N THR A 143 10.68 16.69 6.58
CA THR A 143 10.12 17.98 6.98
C THR A 143 8.92 18.40 6.14
N ASN A 144 8.93 18.09 4.83
CA ASN A 144 7.87 18.46 3.90
C ASN A 144 7.00 17.27 3.45
N TRP A 145 7.17 16.09 4.05
CA TRP A 145 6.36 14.91 3.74
C TRP A 145 4.88 15.18 4.08
N PRO A 146 3.95 14.98 3.14
CA PRO A 146 2.55 15.34 3.36
C PRO A 146 1.88 14.38 4.35
N CYS A 147 1.46 14.88 5.51
CA CYS A 147 0.64 14.15 6.48
C CYS A 147 -0.67 14.90 6.69
N ARG A 148 -1.81 14.19 6.57
CA ARG A 148 -3.15 14.81 6.67
C ARG A 148 -3.70 14.84 8.09
N THR A 149 -3.33 13.87 8.93
CA THR A 149 -3.82 13.76 10.31
C THR A 149 -2.84 14.43 11.27
N ASN A 150 -3.36 15.05 12.34
CA ASN A 150 -2.53 15.66 13.38
C ASN A 150 -1.56 14.63 14.01
N GLU A 151 -2.02 13.40 14.16
CA GLU A 151 -1.22 12.30 14.71
C GLU A 151 -0.05 11.95 13.78
N ALA A 152 -0.29 11.75 12.49
CA ALA A 152 0.79 11.49 11.52
C ALA A 152 1.76 12.67 11.39
N GLN A 153 1.28 13.91 11.54
CA GLN A 153 2.15 15.09 11.59
C GLN A 153 3.04 15.09 12.84
N ALA A 154 2.50 14.75 14.01
CA ALA A 154 3.28 14.64 15.24
C ALA A 154 4.33 13.52 15.15
N ALA A 155 3.98 12.36 14.58
CA ALA A 155 4.90 11.25 14.36
C ALA A 155 6.00 11.62 13.35
N ARG A 156 5.65 12.28 12.23
CA ARG A 156 6.61 12.84 11.27
C ARG A 156 7.61 13.78 11.95
N ALA A 157 7.14 14.67 12.83
CA ALA A 157 8.01 15.58 13.58
C ALA A 157 8.96 14.85 14.55
N ARG A 158 8.58 13.68 15.08
CA ARG A 158 9.48 12.82 15.88
C ARG A 158 10.58 12.23 15.01
N LEU A 159 10.23 11.68 13.84
CA LEU A 159 11.22 11.16 12.88
C LEU A 159 12.19 12.25 12.40
N GLU A 160 11.68 13.45 12.16
CA GLU A 160 12.48 14.62 11.79
C GLU A 160 13.52 14.98 12.86
N ARG A 161 13.13 15.02 14.14
CA ARG A 161 14.06 15.26 15.25
C ARG A 161 15.10 14.15 15.40
N ALA A 162 14.67 12.90 15.22
CA ALA A 162 15.54 11.74 15.35
C ALA A 162 16.53 11.60 14.18
N LYS A 163 16.24 12.20 13.02
CA LYS A 163 17.02 12.08 11.77
C LYS A 163 17.30 10.62 11.37
N SER A 164 16.44 9.69 11.79
CA SER A 164 16.65 8.25 11.63
C SER A 164 16.05 7.69 10.36
N HIS A 165 15.11 8.41 9.74
CA HIS A 165 14.35 7.94 8.60
C HIS A 165 14.21 9.01 7.53
N ARG A 166 14.10 8.58 6.28
CA ARG A 166 13.73 9.42 5.14
C ARG A 166 12.50 8.85 4.43
N PRO A 167 11.66 9.70 3.81
CA PRO A 167 10.57 9.20 2.99
C PRO A 167 11.09 8.46 1.74
N ARG A 168 10.36 7.41 1.37
CA ARG A 168 10.50 6.67 0.12
C ARG A 168 9.23 6.88 -0.71
N PRO A 169 9.18 7.92 -1.57
CA PRO A 169 8.05 8.13 -2.47
C PRO A 169 7.73 6.87 -3.27
N LEU A 170 6.45 6.59 -3.46
CA LEU A 170 5.96 5.54 -4.34
C LEU A 170 6.28 5.95 -5.79
N PRO A 171 7.02 5.13 -6.56
CA PRO A 171 7.20 5.32 -7.99
C PRO A 171 5.87 5.03 -8.69
N ALA A 172 5.10 6.08 -8.93
CA ALA A 172 3.80 5.99 -9.58
C ALA A 172 3.70 7.05 -10.68
N TYR A 173 3.28 6.67 -11.87
CA TYR A 173 3.24 7.52 -13.05
C TYR A 173 1.82 7.67 -13.59
N ASP A 174 1.46 8.88 -14.04
CA ASP A 174 0.18 9.14 -14.70
C ASP A 174 0.15 8.61 -16.15
N THR A 175 -0.98 8.76 -16.85
CA THR A 175 -1.12 8.32 -18.25
C THR A 175 -0.19 9.06 -19.23
N SER A 176 0.45 10.15 -18.79
CA SER A 176 1.46 10.91 -19.53
C SER A 176 2.89 10.60 -19.07
N GLU A 177 3.10 9.49 -18.36
CA GLU A 177 4.39 9.03 -17.82
C GLU A 177 5.04 10.01 -16.83
N ARG A 178 4.25 10.91 -16.21
CA ARG A 178 4.77 11.87 -15.22
C ARG A 178 4.62 11.30 -13.82
N LEU A 179 5.66 11.48 -13.02
CA LEU A 179 5.66 11.04 -11.62
C LEU A 179 4.55 11.75 -10.82
N ILE A 180 3.58 10.97 -10.36
CA ILE A 180 2.50 11.40 -9.48
C ILE A 180 3.11 11.85 -8.16
N GLN A 181 2.79 13.07 -7.76
CA GLN A 181 3.33 13.63 -6.51
C GLN A 181 2.60 13.03 -5.30
N PRO A 182 3.29 12.82 -4.15
CA PRO A 182 2.69 12.25 -2.95
C PRO A 182 1.34 12.86 -2.52
N PRO A 183 1.14 14.19 -2.51
CA PRO A 183 -0.17 14.78 -2.18
C PRO A 183 -1.32 14.30 -3.07
N ASN A 184 -1.02 13.88 -4.30
CA ASN A 184 -1.98 13.51 -5.34
C ASN A 184 -2.22 12.00 -5.46
N TYR A 185 -1.50 11.16 -4.68
CA TYR A 185 -1.65 9.69 -4.81
C TYR A 185 -3.09 9.22 -4.67
N GLU A 186 -3.86 9.74 -3.71
CA GLU A 186 -5.25 9.34 -3.57
C GLU A 186 -6.09 9.70 -4.80
N HIS A 187 -5.95 10.92 -5.29
CA HIS A 187 -6.75 11.39 -6.42
C HIS A 187 -6.41 10.64 -7.70
N ALA A 188 -5.14 10.36 -7.94
CA ALA A 188 -4.68 9.73 -9.18
C ALA A 188 -4.79 8.20 -9.19
N LEU A 189 -4.70 7.53 -8.03
CA LEU A 189 -4.63 6.06 -7.97
C LEU A 189 -5.93 5.40 -7.50
N LYS A 190 -6.77 6.08 -6.71
CA LYS A 190 -7.95 5.44 -6.11
C LYS A 190 -9.04 5.19 -7.16
N GLY A 191 -9.23 3.93 -7.53
CA GLY A 191 -10.17 3.54 -8.59
C GLY A 191 -9.55 3.49 -9.98
N ALA A 192 -8.25 3.72 -10.12
CA ALA A 192 -7.55 3.69 -11.39
C ALA A 192 -7.29 2.25 -11.86
N LEU A 193 -7.24 2.04 -13.18
CA LEU A 193 -6.65 0.84 -13.77
C LEU A 193 -5.14 1.07 -13.84
N VAL A 194 -4.36 0.17 -13.24
CA VAL A 194 -2.90 0.30 -13.20
C VAL A 194 -2.21 -0.94 -13.72
N LYS A 195 -1.05 -0.75 -14.35
CA LYS A 195 -0.02 -1.76 -14.47
C LYS A 195 0.85 -1.65 -13.24
N ALA A 196 0.93 -2.72 -12.46
CA ALA A 196 1.77 -2.79 -11.28
C ALA A 196 2.96 -3.69 -11.53
N VAL A 197 4.15 -3.23 -11.18
CA VAL A 197 5.36 -4.06 -11.07
C VAL A 197 5.61 -4.30 -9.58
N ILE A 198 5.69 -5.57 -9.21
CA ILE A 198 5.81 -6.02 -7.82
C ILE A 198 6.94 -7.02 -7.64
N VAL A 199 7.48 -7.08 -6.44
CA VAL A 199 8.34 -8.15 -5.96
C VAL A 199 7.60 -8.88 -4.85
N ILE A 200 7.70 -10.22 -4.83
CA ILE A 200 7.12 -11.01 -3.75
C ILE A 200 8.16 -11.22 -2.65
N SER A 201 7.80 -10.84 -1.43
CA SER A 201 8.56 -11.12 -0.23
C SER A 201 7.73 -11.94 0.76
N ARG A 202 8.40 -12.67 1.64
CA ARG A 202 7.78 -13.31 2.81
C ARG A 202 8.60 -13.07 4.06
N TRP A 203 7.95 -13.19 5.20
CA TRP A 203 8.58 -13.15 6.52
C TRP A 203 7.96 -14.22 7.41
N LYS A 204 8.76 -14.73 8.34
CA LYS A 204 8.35 -15.75 9.30
C LYS A 204 8.15 -15.08 10.66
N ILE A 205 6.94 -15.11 11.19
CA ILE A 205 6.59 -14.58 12.51
C ILE A 205 5.90 -15.71 13.27
N ASP A 206 6.41 -16.06 14.45
CA ASP A 206 5.87 -17.12 15.31
C ASP A 206 5.64 -18.45 14.57
N ASN A 207 6.59 -18.84 13.72
CA ASN A 207 6.50 -20.02 12.87
C ASN A 207 5.29 -20.03 11.91
N VAL A 208 4.86 -18.85 11.47
CA VAL A 208 3.86 -18.66 10.43
C VAL A 208 4.42 -17.74 9.36
N TYR A 209 4.30 -18.12 8.08
CA TYR A 209 4.68 -17.24 6.99
C TYR A 209 3.60 -16.20 6.70
N SER A 210 4.04 -14.99 6.39
CA SER A 210 3.19 -13.97 5.75
C SER A 210 3.88 -13.46 4.51
N PHE A 211 3.14 -13.38 3.42
CA PHE A 211 3.60 -12.98 2.09
C PHE A 211 3.14 -11.58 1.76
N ASN A 212 3.90 -10.89 0.93
CA ASN A 212 3.58 -9.55 0.49
C ASN A 212 3.98 -9.34 -0.97
N ALA A 213 3.18 -8.57 -1.68
CA ALA A 213 3.54 -8.00 -2.97
C ALA A 213 4.00 -6.56 -2.74
N ASP A 214 5.31 -6.37 -2.71
CA ASP A 214 5.95 -5.07 -2.56
C ASP A 214 5.98 -4.36 -3.91
N ILE A 215 5.42 -3.16 -3.97
CA ILE A 215 5.37 -2.35 -5.19
C ILE A 215 6.77 -1.84 -5.52
N VAL A 216 7.18 -2.12 -6.76
CA VAL A 216 8.35 -1.50 -7.39
C VAL A 216 7.92 -0.24 -8.14
N GLU A 217 6.85 -0.37 -8.94
CA GLU A 217 6.36 0.70 -9.83
C GLU A 217 4.85 0.55 -10.09
N LEU A 218 4.16 1.66 -10.28
CA LEU A 218 2.77 1.72 -10.77
C LEU A 218 2.66 2.68 -11.96
N ASP A 219 2.08 2.19 -13.05
CA ASP A 219 1.72 3.01 -14.20
C ASP A 219 0.19 3.09 -14.30
N VAL A 220 -0.38 4.30 -14.33
CA VAL A 220 -1.80 4.48 -14.59
C VAL A 220 -2.08 4.22 -16.06
N VAL A 221 -2.90 3.19 -16.32
CA VAL A 221 -3.36 2.81 -17.67
C VAL A 221 -4.66 3.54 -18.00
N GLU A 222 -5.58 3.61 -17.04
CA GLU A 222 -6.83 4.36 -17.14
C GLU A 222 -7.01 5.18 -15.86
N GLU A 223 -7.24 6.49 -16.01
CA GLU A 223 -7.50 7.37 -14.89
C GLU A 223 -8.73 6.91 -14.10
N PRO A 224 -8.77 7.16 -12.78
CA PRO A 224 -9.95 6.81 -12.00
C PRO A 224 -11.14 7.58 -12.57
N LEU A 225 -12.27 6.89 -12.71
CA LEU A 225 -13.52 7.58 -13.03
C LEU A 225 -13.71 8.68 -12.00
N SER A 226 -13.62 9.93 -12.47
CA SER A 226 -13.91 11.09 -11.65
C SER A 226 -15.26 10.81 -11.02
N LEU A 227 -15.28 10.60 -9.71
CA LEU A 227 -16.52 10.51 -8.96
C LEU A 227 -17.16 11.87 -9.19
N ILE A 228 -18.03 11.97 -10.20
CA ILE A 228 -18.87 13.14 -10.44
C ILE A 228 -19.42 13.43 -9.06
N ALA A 229 -18.98 14.55 -8.49
CA ALA A 229 -19.25 14.88 -7.10
C ALA A 229 -20.75 14.73 -6.94
N SER A 230 -21.19 13.66 -6.28
CA SER A 230 -22.62 13.42 -6.11
C SER A 230 -23.14 14.69 -5.47
N PRO A 231 -24.14 15.37 -6.07
CA PRO A 231 -24.49 16.73 -5.72
C PRO A 231 -24.61 16.80 -4.21
N MET A 232 -23.70 17.56 -3.61
CA MET A 232 -23.49 17.63 -2.17
C MET A 232 -24.86 17.82 -1.56
N LYS A 233 -25.31 16.84 -0.77
CA LYS A 233 -26.65 16.78 -0.20
C LYS A 233 -26.87 18.12 0.50
N ARG A 234 -27.60 19.04 -0.14
CA ARG A 234 -27.89 20.36 0.42
C ARG A 234 -28.58 20.08 1.74
N SER A 235 -27.91 20.39 2.85
CA SER A 235 -28.57 20.43 4.14
C SER A 235 -29.78 21.33 3.94
N LEU A 236 -30.98 20.78 4.09
CA LEU A 236 -32.16 21.61 4.28
C LEU A 236 -31.82 22.53 5.45
N GLU A 237 -31.79 23.83 5.20
CA GLU A 237 -31.66 24.81 6.27
C GLU A 237 -32.79 24.52 7.26
N ASP A 238 -32.42 24.28 8.51
CA ASP A 238 -33.36 24.17 9.61
C ASP A 238 -34.19 25.46 9.66
N GLY A 239 -35.42 25.39 9.17
CA GLY A 239 -36.40 26.44 9.36
C GLY A 239 -36.55 26.73 10.87
N PRO A 240 -36.82 27.99 11.26
CA PRO A 240 -36.82 28.38 12.67
C PRO A 240 -37.80 27.52 13.46
N SER A 241 -37.25 26.75 14.40
CA SER A 241 -37.99 25.96 15.39
C SER A 241 -38.82 26.90 16.26
N HIS A 242 -40.11 27.04 15.93
CA HIS A 242 -41.09 27.65 16.82
C HIS A 242 -41.36 26.70 17.99
N SER A 243 -40.63 26.92 19.09
CA SER A 243 -40.91 26.28 20.38
C SER A 243 -42.22 26.83 20.98
N PRO A 244 -43.23 26.00 21.31
CA PRO A 244 -44.45 26.47 21.93
C PRO A 244 -44.22 26.81 23.42
N LYS A 245 -44.49 28.07 23.79
CA LYS A 245 -44.47 28.54 25.18
C LYS A 245 -45.64 27.93 25.97
N LYS A 246 -45.31 27.14 26.99
CA LYS A 246 -46.23 26.59 27.98
C LYS A 246 -46.78 27.73 28.87
N LYS A 247 -48.07 28.06 28.76
CA LYS A 247 -48.78 28.90 29.74
C LYS A 247 -48.95 28.10 31.03
N ARG A 248 -48.48 28.65 32.16
CA ARG A 248 -48.91 28.22 33.51
C ARG A 248 -50.14 29.02 33.90
N ALA A 249 -51.16 28.31 34.40
CA ALA A 249 -52.23 28.85 35.22
C ALA A 249 -51.79 28.88 36.68
#